data_AF-A0A927E6J7-F1
#
_entry.id   AF-A0A927E6J7-F1
#
_cell.length_a   1.000
_cell.length_b   1.000
_cell.length_c   1.000
_cell.angle_alpha   90.00
_cell.angle_beta   90.00
_cell.angle_gamma   90.00
#
_symmetry.space_group_name_H-M   'P 1'
#
loop_
_entity.id
_entity.type
_entity.pdbx_description
1 polymer ?
#
loop_
_entity_poly.entity_id
_entity_poly.type
_entity_poly.pdbx_seq_one_letter_code
_entity_poly.pdbx_strand_id
1 'polypeptide(L)'
;MQKNAYFKGLTIPFLLLLPQLAITIVFFYWPATQAVWQSFLLEDAFGTATQFVWFENYQTLFADPGYLRAFFNTLIFSTFVCVFSLSIALLFAVMADRQIRGAEIYKTLLIWPYAVAPAIAGVLWLFMFDPSLGMLGRGLQSLGIAWNPRLNGNHAMLLVILAATWKQISYNFLFFLAGLQSIPKSVIEAAVIDGAKPMRRFWTIVFPLLSPTTFFLLTVNIVYVFFDTFGIIDSVTGGGPSGATETLVYKVFADGKGGSNLGGSAAQSVVLLVMVIAMTAVQFKFIERKVSY
;
A
#
# COMPACT_ATOMS: atom_id res chain seq x y z
N MET A 1 26.45 23.23 19.42
CA MET A 1 26.54 24.17 18.28
C MET A 1 25.14 24.42 17.73
N GLN A 2 24.50 25.54 18.10
CA GLN A 2 23.24 25.95 17.46
C GLN A 2 23.55 26.53 16.07
N LYS A 3 23.27 25.76 15.01
CA LYS A 3 23.34 26.25 13.63
C LYS A 3 22.07 27.03 13.31
N ASN A 4 22.05 28.31 13.67
CA ASN A 4 21.00 29.25 13.30
C ASN A 4 21.27 29.82 11.91
N ALA A 5 21.16 28.97 10.88
CA ALA A 5 21.19 29.41 9.48
C ALA A 5 19.77 29.84 9.04
N TYR A 6 19.24 30.89 9.66
CA TYR A 6 18.01 31.52 9.18
C TYR A 6 18.39 32.49 8.06
N PHE A 7 17.91 32.25 6.84
CA PHE A 7 18.06 33.23 5.77
C PHE A 7 17.40 34.55 6.20
N LYS A 8 18.13 35.66 6.15
CA LYS A 8 17.57 36.99 6.42
C LYS A 8 16.72 37.40 5.22
N GLY A 9 15.42 37.12 5.30
CA GLY A 9 14.41 37.49 4.29
C GLY A 9 13.70 36.28 3.67
N LEU A 10 12.46 36.49 3.23
CA LEU A 10 11.60 35.46 2.64
C LEU A 10 11.96 35.12 1.18
N THR A 11 12.75 35.95 0.50
CA THR A 11 13.00 35.87 -0.94
C THR A 11 13.89 34.69 -1.35
N ILE A 12 15.03 34.51 -0.69
CA ILE A 12 15.97 33.42 -0.99
C ILE A 12 15.35 32.03 -0.72
N PRO A 13 14.70 31.78 0.44
CA PRO A 13 13.98 30.52 0.65
C PRO A 13 12.92 30.25 -0.41
N PHE A 14 12.15 31.27 -0.81
CA PHE A 14 11.07 31.09 -1.79
C PHE A 14 11.62 30.78 -3.19
N LEU A 15 12.69 31.45 -3.62
CA LEU A 15 13.36 31.15 -4.89
C LEU A 15 13.94 29.74 -4.93
N LEU A 16 14.48 29.24 -3.81
CA LEU A 16 14.99 27.86 -3.71
C LEU A 16 13.86 26.82 -3.73
N LEU A 17 12.69 27.14 -3.20
CA LEU A 17 11.51 26.27 -3.22
C LEU A 17 10.74 26.31 -4.55
N LEU A 18 10.89 27.39 -5.33
CA LEU A 18 10.09 27.65 -6.54
C LEU A 18 10.13 26.48 -7.53
N PRO A 19 11.28 25.86 -7.88
CA PRO A 19 11.29 24.75 -8.84
C PRO A 19 10.47 23.54 -8.36
N GLN A 20 10.58 23.19 -7.08
CA GLN A 20 9.83 22.08 -6.48
C GLN A 20 8.33 22.39 -6.42
N LEU A 21 7.96 23.62 -6.04
CA LEU A 21 6.57 24.05 -6.00
C LEU A 21 5.96 24.09 -7.40
N ALA A 22 6.70 24.57 -8.41
CA ALA A 22 6.25 24.60 -9.79
C ALA A 22 5.97 23.19 -10.31
N ILE A 23 6.89 22.23 -10.10
CA ILE A 23 6.67 20.83 -10.48
C ILE A 23 5.45 20.25 -9.75
N THR A 24 5.33 20.52 -8.44
CA THR A 24 4.20 20.02 -7.65
C THR A 24 2.86 20.58 -8.15
N ILE A 25 2.80 21.87 -8.45
CA ILE A 25 1.58 22.52 -8.93
C ILE A 25 1.20 21.99 -10.32
N VAL A 26 2.15 21.95 -11.25
CA VAL A 26 1.89 21.60 -12.65
C VAL A 26 1.56 20.12 -12.81
N PHE A 27 2.25 19.23 -12.09
CA PHE A 27 2.12 17.78 -12.32
C PHE A 27 1.21 17.08 -11.30
N PHE A 28 0.87 17.70 -10.17
CA PHE A 28 -0.01 17.08 -9.16
C PHE A 28 -1.29 17.88 -8.97
N TYR A 29 -1.21 19.15 -8.56
CA TYR A 29 -2.42 19.93 -8.25
C TYR A 29 -3.26 20.23 -9.49
N TRP A 30 -2.64 20.60 -10.61
CA TRP A 30 -3.36 20.89 -11.84
C TRP A 30 -4.16 19.68 -12.35
N PRO A 31 -3.55 18.49 -12.58
CA PRO A 31 -4.32 17.29 -12.97
C PRO A 31 -5.36 16.86 -11.94
N ALA A 32 -5.07 16.99 -10.63
CA ALA A 32 -6.04 16.67 -9.58
C ALA A 32 -7.27 17.58 -9.65
N THR A 33 -7.08 18.89 -9.86
CA THR A 33 -8.20 19.82 -10.05
C THR A 33 -8.97 19.54 -11.33
N GLN A 34 -8.29 19.14 -12.41
CA GLN A 34 -8.95 18.72 -13.65
C GLN A 34 -9.81 17.46 -13.44
N ALA A 35 -9.31 16.46 -12.71
CA ALA A 35 -10.08 15.25 -12.38
C ALA A 35 -11.32 15.58 -11.54
N VAL A 36 -11.19 16.49 -10.57
CA VAL A 36 -12.35 16.99 -9.81
C VAL A 36 -13.34 17.68 -10.73
N TRP A 37 -12.90 18.54 -11.64
CA TRP A 37 -13.80 19.18 -12.60
C TRP A 37 -14.50 18.17 -13.53
N GLN A 38 -13.74 17.24 -14.11
CA GLN A 38 -14.25 16.19 -15.00
C GLN A 38 -15.25 15.25 -14.31
N SER A 39 -15.13 15.03 -13.00
CA SER A 39 -16.10 14.21 -12.26
C SER A 39 -17.53 14.76 -12.26
N PHE A 40 -17.71 16.06 -12.50
CA PHE A 40 -19.03 16.70 -12.65
C PHE A 40 -19.48 16.82 -14.12
N LEU A 41 -18.65 16.35 -15.06
CA LEU A 41 -18.92 16.38 -16.49
C LEU A 41 -19.28 14.99 -16.99
N LEU A 42 -20.20 14.95 -17.94
CA LEU A 42 -20.44 13.82 -18.82
C LEU A 42 -19.76 14.15 -20.15
N GLU A 43 -18.86 13.29 -20.59
CA GLU A 43 -18.06 13.48 -21.80
C GLU A 43 -18.22 12.25 -22.70
N ASP A 44 -18.43 12.48 -23.99
CA ASP A 44 -18.43 11.40 -24.98
C ASP A 44 -17.03 10.78 -25.09
N ALA A 45 -16.96 9.56 -25.63
CA ALA A 45 -15.75 8.75 -25.75
C ALA A 45 -14.56 9.48 -26.39
N PHE A 46 -14.84 10.46 -27.25
CA PHE A 46 -13.85 11.24 -28.00
C PHE A 46 -13.70 12.69 -27.52
N GLY A 47 -14.37 13.08 -26.43
CA GLY A 47 -14.29 14.43 -25.87
C GLY A 47 -14.89 15.53 -26.75
N THR A 48 -15.72 15.15 -27.72
CA THR A 48 -16.30 16.07 -28.70
C THR A 48 -17.52 16.84 -28.16
N ALA A 49 -18.23 16.24 -27.21
CA ALA A 49 -19.35 16.86 -26.50
C ALA A 49 -19.16 16.66 -24.99
N THR A 50 -19.31 17.76 -24.25
CA THR A 50 -19.26 17.78 -22.79
C THR A 50 -20.53 18.42 -22.24
N GLN A 51 -21.13 17.79 -21.24
CA GLN A 51 -22.29 18.30 -20.53
C GLN A 51 -22.00 18.31 -19.03
N PHE A 52 -22.39 19.38 -18.36
CA PHE A 52 -22.28 19.45 -16.90
C PHE A 52 -23.49 18.76 -16.26
N VAL A 53 -23.23 17.72 -15.46
CA VAL A 53 -24.24 16.82 -14.88
C VAL A 53 -24.25 16.80 -13.35
N TRP A 54 -23.52 17.73 -12.71
CA TRP A 54 -23.40 17.80 -11.25
C TRP A 54 -23.03 16.43 -10.65
N PHE A 55 -23.90 15.84 -9.81
CA PHE A 55 -23.62 14.62 -9.06
C PHE A 55 -24.07 13.32 -9.74
N GLU A 56 -24.56 13.37 -10.98
CA GLU A 56 -25.12 12.20 -11.68
C GLU A 56 -24.10 11.05 -11.81
N ASN A 57 -22.84 11.38 -12.10
CA ASN A 57 -21.75 10.38 -12.14
C ASN A 57 -21.59 9.65 -10.81
N TYR A 58 -21.70 10.36 -9.68
CA TYR A 58 -21.58 9.75 -8.35
C TYR A 58 -22.81 8.89 -8.00
N GLN A 59 -24.01 9.31 -8.38
CA GLN A 59 -25.23 8.51 -8.15
C GLN A 59 -25.16 7.20 -8.93
N THR A 60 -24.80 7.25 -10.21
CA THR A 60 -24.60 6.08 -11.05
C THR A 60 -23.49 5.18 -10.49
N LEU A 61 -22.41 5.78 -10.01
CA LEU A 61 -21.29 5.05 -9.42
C LEU A 61 -21.66 4.27 -8.16
N PHE A 62 -22.36 4.89 -7.21
CA PHE A 62 -22.77 4.23 -5.98
C PHE A 62 -23.92 3.23 -6.19
N ALA A 63 -24.65 3.34 -7.31
CA ALA A 63 -25.66 2.37 -7.72
C ALA A 63 -25.06 1.14 -8.44
N ASP A 64 -23.82 1.22 -8.95
CA ASP A 64 -23.17 0.12 -9.67
C ASP A 64 -22.73 -1.02 -8.71
N PRO A 65 -23.29 -2.23 -8.82
CA PRO A 65 -22.87 -3.39 -8.03
C PRO A 65 -21.41 -3.77 -8.27
N GLY A 66 -20.87 -3.52 -9.47
CA GLY A 66 -19.47 -3.75 -9.80
C GLY A 66 -18.54 -2.84 -8.99
N TYR A 67 -18.88 -1.57 -8.87
CA TYR A 67 -18.11 -0.63 -8.05
C TYR A 67 -18.16 -0.96 -6.56
N LEU A 68 -19.33 -1.31 -6.03
CA LEU A 68 -19.45 -1.75 -4.63
C LEU A 68 -18.63 -3.02 -4.38
N ARG A 69 -18.60 -3.96 -5.33
CA ARG A 69 -17.73 -5.15 -5.24
C ARG A 69 -16.26 -4.75 -5.20
N ALA A 70 -15.81 -3.86 -6.08
CA ALA A 70 -14.42 -3.38 -6.08
C ALA A 70 -14.04 -2.66 -4.78
N PHE A 71 -14.98 -1.92 -4.18
CA PHE A 71 -14.81 -1.31 -2.86
C PHE A 71 -14.56 -2.38 -1.78
N PHE A 72 -15.39 -3.42 -1.70
CA PHE A 72 -15.21 -4.51 -0.74
C PHE A 72 -13.95 -5.32 -1.00
N ASN A 73 -13.64 -5.62 -2.26
CA ASN A 73 -12.39 -6.27 -2.65
C ASN A 73 -11.18 -5.47 -2.19
N THR A 74 -11.20 -4.15 -2.38
CA THR A 74 -10.12 -3.25 -1.92
C THR A 74 -9.99 -3.28 -0.40
N LEU A 75 -11.10 -3.25 0.34
CA LEU A 75 -11.07 -3.32 1.80
C LEU A 75 -10.49 -4.65 2.31
N ILE A 76 -10.93 -5.77 1.72
CA ILE A 76 -10.44 -7.11 2.07
C ILE A 76 -8.96 -7.22 1.74
N PHE A 77 -8.59 -6.91 0.50
CA PHE A 77 -7.21 -6.93 0.00
C PHE A 77 -6.30 -6.06 0.86
N SER A 78 -6.71 -4.81 1.13
CA SER A 78 -5.93 -3.85 1.89
C SER A 78 -5.69 -4.28 3.33
N THR A 79 -6.72 -4.80 3.98
CA THR A 79 -6.63 -5.28 5.36
C THR A 79 -5.65 -6.45 5.45
N PHE A 80 -5.78 -7.45 4.59
CA PHE A 80 -4.90 -8.61 4.63
C PHE A 80 -3.45 -8.27 4.28
N VAL A 81 -3.21 -7.49 3.22
CA VAL A 81 -1.85 -7.08 2.84
C VAL A 81 -1.19 -6.26 3.95
N CYS A 82 -1.90 -5.30 4.54
CA CYS A 82 -1.36 -4.48 5.63
C CYS A 82 -1.05 -5.32 6.87
N VAL A 83 -2.01 -6.13 7.34
CA VAL A 83 -1.86 -6.95 8.54
C VAL A 83 -0.74 -7.97 8.38
N PHE A 84 -0.71 -8.73 7.28
CA PHE A 84 0.30 -9.76 7.09
C PHE A 84 1.68 -9.17 6.84
N SER A 85 1.80 -8.12 6.01
CA SER A 85 3.10 -7.53 5.71
C SER A 85 3.73 -6.88 6.94
N LEU A 86 2.96 -6.17 7.77
CA LEU A 86 3.46 -5.59 9.02
C LEU A 86 3.84 -6.67 10.04
N SER A 87 2.97 -7.66 10.23
CA SER A 87 3.19 -8.72 11.24
C SER A 87 4.39 -9.58 10.90
N ILE A 88 4.51 -10.03 9.64
CA ILE A 88 5.61 -10.89 9.19
C ILE A 88 6.92 -10.09 9.18
N ALA A 89 6.89 -8.83 8.73
CA ALA A 89 8.06 -7.98 8.74
C ALA A 89 8.56 -7.69 10.16
N LEU A 90 7.67 -7.39 11.11
CA LEU A 90 8.03 -7.18 12.51
C LEU A 90 8.62 -8.45 13.13
N LEU A 91 8.02 -9.62 12.85
CA LEU A 91 8.56 -10.90 13.29
C LEU A 91 9.99 -11.10 12.79
N PHE A 92 10.22 -10.93 11.49
CA PHE A 92 11.56 -11.04 10.92
C PHE A 92 12.52 -9.99 11.47
N ALA A 93 12.08 -8.76 11.68
CA ALA A 93 12.92 -7.69 12.23
C ALA A 93 13.37 -8.02 13.66
N VAL A 94 12.47 -8.53 14.51
CA VAL A 94 12.79 -8.94 15.89
C VAL A 94 13.75 -10.14 15.91
N MET A 95 13.61 -11.08 14.97
CA MET A 95 14.54 -12.20 14.81
C MET A 95 15.91 -11.70 14.31
N ALA A 96 15.91 -10.73 13.42
CA ALA A 96 17.09 -10.13 12.79
C ALA A 96 17.90 -9.17 13.68
N ASP A 97 17.24 -8.59 14.68
CA ASP A 97 17.87 -7.70 15.65
C ASP A 97 18.82 -8.46 16.59
N ARG A 98 18.59 -9.77 16.78
CA ARG A 98 19.51 -10.61 17.55
C ARG A 98 20.85 -10.73 16.82
N GLN A 99 21.95 -10.63 17.59
CA GLN A 99 23.31 -10.87 17.09
C GLN A 99 23.51 -12.36 16.77
N ILE A 100 23.04 -12.77 15.59
CA ILE A 100 23.17 -14.12 15.05
C ILE A 100 24.31 -14.13 14.03
N ARG A 101 25.09 -15.22 13.98
CA ARG A 101 26.11 -15.43 12.94
C ARG A 101 25.44 -15.47 11.55
N GLY A 102 25.98 -14.71 10.59
CA GLY A 102 25.39 -14.56 9.26
C GLY A 102 24.29 -13.49 9.15
N ALA A 103 24.23 -12.57 10.12
CA ALA A 103 23.24 -11.48 10.15
C ALA A 103 23.09 -10.70 8.84
N GLU A 104 24.21 -10.35 8.23
CA GLU A 104 24.21 -9.53 7.02
C GLU A 104 23.62 -10.25 5.81
N ILE A 105 23.84 -11.56 5.69
CA ILE A 105 23.36 -12.34 4.54
C ILE A 105 21.83 -12.40 4.54
N TYR A 106 21.21 -12.83 5.65
CA TYR A 106 19.75 -12.93 5.67
C TYR A 106 19.08 -11.55 5.63
N LYS A 107 19.68 -10.50 6.23
CA LYS A 107 19.16 -9.12 6.12
C LYS A 107 19.14 -8.66 4.67
N THR A 108 20.23 -8.91 3.94
CA THR A 108 20.34 -8.57 2.52
C THR A 108 19.31 -9.32 1.68
N LEU A 109 19.15 -10.63 1.91
CA LEU A 109 18.16 -11.44 1.19
C LEU A 109 16.71 -11.01 1.47
N LEU A 110 16.40 -10.58 2.70
CA LEU A 110 15.07 -10.07 3.06
C LEU A 110 14.77 -8.70 2.46
N ILE A 111 15.79 -7.87 2.21
CA ILE A 111 15.63 -6.53 1.64
C ILE A 111 15.58 -6.58 0.11
N TRP A 112 16.27 -7.52 -0.54
CA TRP A 112 16.36 -7.62 -2.00
C TRP A 112 15.00 -7.49 -2.73
N PRO A 113 13.91 -8.18 -2.33
CA PRO A 113 12.64 -8.10 -3.05
C PRO A 113 12.06 -6.70 -3.17
N TYR A 114 12.47 -5.75 -2.31
CA TYR A 114 12.07 -4.35 -2.38
C TYR A 114 12.40 -3.71 -3.75
N ALA A 115 13.50 -4.12 -4.38
CA ALA A 115 13.92 -3.60 -5.69
C ALA A 115 13.12 -4.18 -6.87
N VAL A 116 12.27 -5.19 -6.64
CA VAL A 116 11.49 -5.84 -7.69
C VAL A 116 10.25 -5.00 -8.01
N ALA A 117 10.08 -4.66 -9.28
CA ALA A 117 8.90 -3.93 -9.75
C ALA A 117 7.61 -4.73 -9.47
N PRO A 118 6.50 -4.08 -9.09
CA PRO A 118 5.26 -4.79 -8.71
C PRO A 118 4.75 -5.72 -9.81
N ALA A 119 4.79 -5.31 -11.08
CA ALA A 119 4.37 -6.16 -12.20
C ALA A 119 5.20 -7.45 -12.30
N ILE A 120 6.52 -7.37 -12.13
CA ILE A 120 7.43 -8.52 -12.14
C ILE A 120 7.14 -9.45 -10.96
N ALA A 121 6.94 -8.88 -9.77
CA ALA A 121 6.54 -9.66 -8.59
C ALA A 121 5.25 -10.44 -8.86
N GLY A 122 4.24 -9.80 -9.47
CA GLY A 122 3.02 -10.47 -9.90
C GLY A 122 3.28 -11.65 -10.85
N VAL A 123 4.02 -11.43 -11.93
CA VAL A 123 4.33 -12.49 -12.92
C VAL A 123 5.08 -13.66 -12.28
N LEU A 124 6.03 -13.40 -11.38
CA LEU A 124 6.77 -14.45 -10.67
C LEU A 124 5.83 -15.33 -9.84
N TRP A 125 4.93 -14.71 -9.08
CA TRP A 125 3.96 -15.43 -8.26
C TRP A 125 2.95 -16.19 -9.12
N LEU A 126 2.48 -15.60 -10.22
CA LEU A 126 1.62 -16.28 -11.19
C LEU A 126 2.29 -17.53 -11.75
N PHE A 127 3.56 -17.44 -12.13
CA PHE A 127 4.31 -18.58 -12.67
C PHE A 127 4.52 -19.69 -11.62
N MET A 128 4.89 -19.32 -10.39
CA MET A 128 5.11 -20.28 -9.30
C MET A 128 3.83 -21.01 -8.89
N PHE A 129 2.70 -20.31 -8.89
CA PHE A 129 1.38 -20.82 -8.52
C PHE A 129 0.53 -21.24 -9.71
N ASP A 130 1.10 -21.32 -10.92
CA ASP A 130 0.35 -21.81 -12.08
C ASP A 130 -0.11 -23.26 -11.82
N PRO A 131 -1.41 -23.58 -12.00
CA PRO A 131 -1.95 -24.89 -11.69
C PRO A 131 -1.36 -26.02 -12.53
N SER A 132 -0.89 -25.74 -13.74
CA SER A 132 -0.42 -26.76 -14.70
C SER A 132 1.10 -26.87 -14.71
N LEU A 133 1.81 -25.75 -14.70
CA LEU A 133 3.27 -25.69 -14.85
C LEU A 133 3.99 -25.35 -13.54
N GLY A 134 3.34 -24.60 -12.64
CA GLY A 134 3.93 -24.08 -11.41
C GLY A 134 4.27 -25.18 -10.41
N MET A 135 5.41 -25.05 -9.72
CA MET A 135 5.82 -26.01 -8.70
C MET A 135 4.89 -25.96 -7.48
N LEU A 136 4.52 -24.75 -7.03
CA LEU A 136 3.62 -24.58 -5.89
C LEU A 136 2.18 -24.88 -6.26
N GLY A 137 1.74 -24.46 -7.46
CA GLY A 137 0.39 -24.76 -7.96
C GLY A 137 0.12 -26.26 -8.08
N ARG A 138 1.05 -27.01 -8.69
CA ARG A 138 0.97 -28.49 -8.74
C ARG A 138 1.08 -29.14 -7.37
N GLY A 139 1.92 -28.60 -6.49
CA GLY A 139 2.03 -29.05 -5.10
C GLY A 139 0.69 -28.99 -4.37
N LEU A 140 -0.04 -27.87 -4.48
CA LEU A 140 -1.38 -27.73 -3.91
C LEU A 140 -2.37 -28.74 -4.48
N GLN A 141 -2.35 -28.96 -5.80
CA GLN A 141 -3.21 -29.98 -6.43
C GLN A 141 -2.90 -31.39 -5.96
N SER A 142 -1.63 -31.74 -5.79
CA SER A 142 -1.21 -33.06 -5.28
C SER A 142 -1.67 -33.31 -3.83
N LEU A 143 -1.88 -32.24 -3.05
CA LEU A 143 -2.42 -32.29 -1.69
C LEU A 143 -3.97 -32.34 -1.67
N GLY A 144 -4.62 -32.44 -2.84
CA GLY A 144 -6.08 -32.49 -2.97
C GLY A 144 -6.76 -31.12 -2.98
N ILE A 145 -6.02 -30.01 -2.97
CA ILE A 145 -6.57 -28.66 -3.08
C ILE A 145 -6.80 -28.35 -4.56
N ALA A 146 -8.04 -28.11 -4.97
CA ALA A 146 -8.40 -27.74 -6.34
C ALA A 146 -7.96 -26.30 -6.71
N TRP A 147 -6.67 -26.01 -6.57
CA TRP A 147 -6.07 -24.71 -6.81
C TRP A 147 -6.21 -24.33 -8.28
N ASN A 148 -6.90 -23.23 -8.52
CA ASN A 148 -7.13 -22.67 -9.85
C ASN A 148 -7.49 -21.18 -9.75
N PRO A 149 -6.49 -20.28 -9.76
CA PRO A 149 -6.70 -18.83 -9.68
C PRO A 149 -7.33 -18.23 -10.95
N ARG A 150 -7.40 -18.98 -12.06
CA ARG A 150 -8.06 -18.51 -13.29
C ARG A 150 -9.57 -18.66 -13.24
N LEU A 151 -10.07 -19.68 -12.54
CA LEU A 151 -11.51 -19.97 -12.45
C LEU A 151 -12.11 -19.58 -11.11
N ASN A 152 -11.33 -19.56 -10.02
CA ASN A 152 -11.83 -19.28 -8.68
C ASN A 152 -11.34 -17.91 -8.18
N GLY A 153 -12.27 -16.99 -7.96
CA GLY A 153 -11.99 -15.64 -7.48
C GLY A 153 -11.28 -15.58 -6.13
N ASN A 154 -11.55 -16.52 -5.22
CA ASN A 154 -10.88 -16.58 -3.92
C ASN A 154 -9.41 -16.99 -4.06
N HIS A 155 -9.12 -17.94 -4.98
CA HIS A 155 -7.75 -18.33 -5.29
C HIS A 155 -6.98 -17.18 -5.97
N ALA A 156 -7.65 -16.45 -6.88
CA ALA A 156 -7.10 -15.27 -7.52
C ALA A 156 -6.75 -14.18 -6.51
N MET A 157 -7.70 -13.82 -5.64
CA MET A 157 -7.48 -12.82 -4.58
C MET A 157 -6.37 -13.23 -3.62
N LEU A 158 -6.35 -14.50 -3.19
CA LEU A 158 -5.30 -15.02 -2.33
C LEU A 158 -3.92 -14.91 -2.99
N LEU A 159 -3.80 -15.25 -4.27
CA LEU A 159 -2.55 -15.14 -5.03
C LEU A 159 -2.04 -13.69 -5.08
N VAL A 160 -2.92 -12.72 -5.37
CA VAL A 160 -2.56 -11.30 -5.41
C VAL A 160 -2.18 -10.78 -4.02
N ILE A 161 -2.91 -11.18 -2.96
CA ILE A 161 -2.58 -10.82 -1.57
C ILE A 161 -1.18 -11.33 -1.21
N LEU A 162 -0.85 -12.58 -1.54
CA LEU A 162 0.46 -13.15 -1.25
C LEU A 162 1.58 -12.43 -1.99
N ALA A 163 1.40 -12.16 -3.28
CA ALA A 163 2.38 -11.42 -4.09
C ALA A 163 2.61 -10.00 -3.54
N ALA A 164 1.54 -9.27 -3.23
CA ALA A 164 1.61 -7.92 -2.67
C ALA A 164 2.22 -7.89 -1.27
N THR A 165 1.87 -8.86 -0.42
CA THR A 165 2.41 -9.00 0.93
C THR A 165 3.91 -9.30 0.89
N TRP A 166 4.34 -10.23 0.03
CA TRP A 166 5.75 -10.60 -0.11
C TRP A 166 6.64 -9.41 -0.45
N LYS A 167 6.23 -8.59 -1.44
CA LYS A 167 6.95 -7.37 -1.80
C LYS A 167 7.01 -6.38 -0.61
N GLN A 168 5.89 -6.21 0.09
CA GLN A 168 5.77 -5.21 1.15
C GLN A 168 6.48 -5.60 2.45
N ILE A 169 6.69 -6.90 2.70
CA ILE A 169 7.49 -7.39 3.84
C ILE A 169 8.89 -6.78 3.82
N SER A 170 9.55 -6.71 2.67
CA SER A 170 10.92 -6.18 2.56
C SER A 170 11.03 -4.72 2.98
N TYR A 171 10.07 -3.89 2.56
CA TYR A 171 10.00 -2.49 2.96
C TYR A 171 9.77 -2.37 4.47
N ASN A 172 8.71 -3.01 4.99
CA ASN A 172 8.36 -2.94 6.41
C ASN A 172 9.50 -3.47 7.30
N PHE A 173 10.18 -4.54 6.86
CA PHE A 173 11.28 -5.17 7.59
C PHE A 173 12.44 -4.20 7.79
N LEU A 174 12.84 -3.48 6.73
CA LEU A 174 13.96 -2.54 6.78
C LEU A 174 13.71 -1.46 7.84
N PHE A 175 12.52 -0.86 7.83
CA PHE A 175 12.16 0.20 8.78
C PHE A 175 11.97 -0.34 10.19
N PHE A 176 11.33 -1.50 10.38
CA PHE A 176 11.24 -2.10 11.71
C PHE A 176 12.61 -2.46 12.28
N LEU A 177 13.52 -2.98 11.46
CA LEU A 177 14.88 -3.28 11.91
C LEU A 177 15.64 -2.02 12.30
N ALA A 178 15.56 -0.95 11.50
CA ALA A 178 16.16 0.34 11.85
C ALA A 178 15.54 0.93 13.12
N GLY A 179 14.21 0.84 13.27
CA GLY A 179 13.49 1.27 14.48
C GLY A 179 13.94 0.50 15.72
N LEU A 180 14.09 -0.83 15.62
CA LEU A 180 14.61 -1.66 16.72
C LEU A 180 16.03 -1.26 17.11
N GLN A 181 16.89 -1.02 16.12
CA GLN A 181 18.29 -0.62 16.35
C GLN A 181 18.43 0.78 16.98
N SER A 182 17.43 1.65 16.81
CA SER A 182 17.41 2.98 17.44
C SER A 182 17.11 2.94 18.94
N ILE A 183 16.54 1.83 19.45
CA ILE A 183 16.19 1.70 20.86
C ILE A 183 17.47 1.58 21.70
N PRO A 184 17.69 2.46 22.71
CA PRO A 184 18.87 2.39 23.55
C PRO A 184 18.97 1.05 24.29
N LYS A 185 20.12 0.39 24.18
CA LYS A 185 20.38 -0.90 24.85
C LYS A 185 20.21 -0.84 26.37
N SER A 186 20.52 0.30 26.98
CA SER A 186 20.38 0.54 28.42
C SER A 186 18.95 0.32 28.93
N VAL A 187 17.94 0.68 28.14
CA VAL A 187 16.52 0.47 28.50
C VAL A 187 16.18 -1.03 28.49
N ILE A 188 16.72 -1.76 27.52
CA ILE A 188 16.54 -3.21 27.39
C ILE A 188 17.26 -3.95 28.53
N GLU A 189 18.47 -3.51 28.89
CA GLU A 189 19.28 -4.08 29.98
C GLU A 189 18.66 -3.81 31.36
N ALA A 190 18.17 -2.59 31.62
CA ALA A 190 17.46 -2.26 32.84
C ALA A 190 16.24 -3.19 33.06
N ALA A 191 15.46 -3.43 32.00
CA ALA A 191 14.34 -4.37 32.07
C ALA A 191 14.76 -5.82 32.37
N VAL A 192 15.96 -6.24 31.95
CA VAL A 192 16.49 -7.57 32.28
C VAL A 192 16.86 -7.65 33.76
N ILE A 193 17.45 -6.59 34.31
CA ILE A 193 17.78 -6.47 35.73
C ILE A 193 16.51 -6.53 36.58
N ASP A 194 15.42 -5.90 36.12
CA ASP A 194 14.09 -5.96 36.76
C ASP A 194 13.37 -7.32 36.59
N GLY A 195 14.02 -8.33 35.98
CA GLY A 195 13.47 -9.67 35.81
C GLY A 195 12.39 -9.81 34.73
N ALA A 196 12.29 -8.86 33.80
CA ALA A 196 11.29 -8.93 32.74
C ALA A 196 11.60 -10.05 31.73
N LYS A 197 10.68 -11.02 31.60
CA LYS A 197 10.77 -12.09 30.59
C LYS A 197 10.76 -11.52 29.16
N PRO A 198 11.39 -12.18 28.16
CA PRO A 198 11.50 -11.67 26.79
C PRO A 198 10.17 -11.23 26.14
N MET A 199 9.10 -12.02 26.31
CA MET A 199 7.78 -11.68 25.76
C MET A 199 7.17 -10.46 26.45
N ARG A 200 7.28 -10.36 27.78
CA ARG A 200 6.80 -9.20 28.54
C ARG A 200 7.57 -7.94 28.15
N ARG A 201 8.90 -8.04 28.02
CA ARG A 201 9.78 -6.94 27.58
C ARG A 201 9.42 -6.47 26.17
N PHE A 202 9.11 -7.39 25.25
CA PHE A 202 8.68 -7.01 23.90
C PHE A 202 7.41 -6.17 23.93
N TRP A 203 6.32 -6.68 24.53
CA TRP A 203 5.03 -5.98 24.52
C TRP A 203 4.97 -4.73 25.39
N THR A 204 5.77 -4.66 26.46
CA THR A 204 5.70 -3.56 27.44
C THR A 204 6.70 -2.44 27.14
N ILE A 205 7.81 -2.74 26.46
CA ILE A 205 8.91 -1.78 26.26
C ILE A 205 9.21 -1.62 24.77
N VAL A 206 9.58 -2.71 24.08
CA VAL A 206 10.04 -2.63 22.69
C VAL A 206 8.94 -2.18 21.76
N PHE A 207 7.76 -2.81 21.80
CA PHE A 207 6.66 -2.51 20.90
C PHE A 207 6.10 -1.08 21.10
N PRO A 208 5.91 -0.57 22.34
CA PRO A 208 5.58 0.84 22.55
C PRO A 208 6.64 1.82 22.03
N LEU A 209 7.93 1.53 22.20
CA LEU A 209 9.02 2.37 21.66
C LEU A 209 9.11 2.28 20.12
N LEU A 210 8.61 1.22 19.51
CA LEU A 210 8.44 1.10 18.06
C LEU A 210 7.18 1.79 17.52
N SER A 211 6.33 2.37 18.38
CA SER A 211 5.07 2.99 17.94
C SER A 211 5.25 4.09 16.87
N PRO A 212 6.28 4.95 16.88
CA PRO A 212 6.45 5.94 15.81
C PRO A 212 6.75 5.28 14.45
N THR A 213 7.59 4.23 14.46
CA THR A 213 7.93 3.47 13.25
C THR A 213 6.72 2.70 12.74
N THR A 214 5.95 2.08 13.64
CA THR A 214 4.74 1.34 13.29
C THR A 214 3.67 2.25 12.69
N PHE A 215 3.49 3.45 13.25
CA PHE A 215 2.57 4.46 12.74
C PHE A 215 2.98 4.92 11.33
N PHE A 216 4.24 5.29 11.14
CA PHE A 216 4.79 5.66 9.83
C PHE A 216 4.55 4.56 8.79
N LEU A 217 4.89 3.31 9.14
CA LEU A 217 4.69 2.17 8.26
C LEU A 217 3.21 1.96 7.94
N LEU A 218 2.31 2.06 8.92
CA LEU A 218 0.88 1.91 8.70
C LEU A 218 0.34 2.96 7.71
N THR A 219 0.81 4.21 7.77
CA THR A 219 0.45 5.25 6.79
C THR A 219 1.01 4.94 5.39
N VAL A 220 2.28 4.56 5.29
CA VAL A 220 2.88 4.22 3.98
C VAL A 220 2.23 2.97 3.36
N ASN A 221 1.86 1.98 4.18
CA ASN A 221 1.19 0.77 3.70
C ASN A 221 -0.19 1.08 3.11
N ILE A 222 -0.92 2.08 3.64
CA ILE A 222 -2.17 2.53 3.00
C ILE A 222 -1.87 3.06 1.60
N VAL A 223 -0.92 3.98 1.46
CA VAL A 223 -0.58 4.53 0.14
C VAL A 223 -0.17 3.42 -0.83
N TYR A 224 0.69 2.50 -0.40
CA TYR A 224 1.11 1.36 -1.20
C TYR A 224 -0.08 0.52 -1.68
N VAL A 225 -0.94 0.11 -0.75
CA VAL A 225 -2.05 -0.80 -1.05
C VAL A 225 -3.07 -0.16 -1.99
N PHE A 226 -3.35 1.13 -1.82
CA PHE A 226 -4.37 1.83 -2.62
C PHE A 226 -3.87 2.26 -4.00
N PHE A 227 -2.56 2.36 -4.23
CA PHE A 227 -2.02 2.88 -5.50
C PHE A 227 -0.98 1.96 -6.16
N ASP A 228 0.05 1.50 -5.43
CA ASP A 228 1.19 0.77 -6.01
C ASP A 228 0.90 -0.71 -6.31
N THR A 229 -0.21 -1.25 -5.83
CA THR A 229 -0.61 -2.64 -6.07
C THR A 229 -1.22 -2.88 -7.44
N PHE A 230 -1.54 -1.80 -8.18
CA PHE A 230 -2.07 -1.86 -9.54
C PHE A 230 -1.30 -2.83 -10.44
N GLY A 231 0.04 -2.69 -10.49
CA GLY A 231 0.87 -3.50 -11.37
C GLY A 231 0.85 -5.00 -11.03
N ILE A 232 0.59 -5.37 -9.78
CA ILE A 232 0.46 -6.78 -9.37
C ILE A 232 -0.88 -7.33 -9.86
N ILE A 233 -1.97 -6.59 -9.68
CA ILE A 233 -3.30 -7.02 -10.11
C ILE A 233 -3.35 -7.16 -11.63
N ASP A 234 -2.85 -6.16 -12.35
CA ASP A 234 -2.86 -6.15 -13.81
C ASP A 234 -2.07 -7.33 -14.40
N SER A 235 -0.89 -7.63 -13.84
CA SER A 235 -0.03 -8.69 -14.37
C SER A 235 -0.44 -10.11 -13.97
N VAL A 236 -1.17 -10.27 -12.85
CA VAL A 236 -1.59 -11.59 -12.35
C VAL A 236 -2.97 -11.98 -12.85
N THR A 237 -3.95 -11.08 -12.73
CA THR A 237 -5.36 -11.43 -12.92
C THR A 237 -6.10 -10.53 -13.88
N GLY A 238 -5.61 -9.30 -14.12
CA GLY A 238 -6.35 -8.28 -14.85
C GLY A 238 -7.71 -7.98 -14.21
N GLY A 239 -7.80 -8.04 -12.88
CA GLY A 239 -9.06 -7.86 -12.12
C GLY A 239 -9.97 -9.10 -12.05
N GLY A 240 -9.66 -10.16 -12.80
CA GLY A 240 -10.47 -11.37 -12.88
C GLY A 240 -10.30 -12.38 -11.72
N PRO A 241 -11.03 -13.51 -11.78
CA PRO A 241 -12.17 -13.78 -12.65
C PRO A 241 -13.43 -13.00 -12.23
N SER A 242 -14.25 -12.52 -13.18
CA SER A 242 -15.53 -11.82 -12.93
C SER A 242 -15.43 -10.65 -11.93
N GLY A 243 -14.37 -9.85 -12.02
CA GLY A 243 -14.11 -8.73 -11.13
C GLY A 243 -13.76 -9.12 -9.69
N ALA A 244 -13.38 -10.39 -9.43
CA ALA A 244 -13.06 -10.85 -8.08
C ALA A 244 -11.80 -10.21 -7.49
N THR A 245 -10.90 -9.68 -8.32
CA THR A 245 -9.66 -9.02 -7.88
C THR A 245 -9.57 -7.56 -8.31
N GLU A 246 -10.66 -7.00 -8.83
CA GLU A 246 -10.77 -5.57 -9.12
C GLU A 246 -10.71 -4.78 -7.81
N THR A 247 -9.63 -4.03 -7.62
CA THR A 247 -9.54 -2.98 -6.59
C THR A 247 -9.99 -1.65 -7.15
N LEU A 248 -10.25 -0.66 -6.29
CA LEU A 248 -10.73 0.67 -6.70
C LEU A 248 -9.78 1.33 -7.70
N VAL A 249 -8.46 1.26 -7.47
CA VAL A 249 -7.47 1.81 -8.41
C VAL A 249 -7.47 1.07 -9.75
N TYR A 250 -7.66 -0.25 -9.73
CA TYR A 250 -7.76 -1.03 -10.95
C TYR A 250 -9.04 -0.70 -11.71
N LYS A 251 -10.17 -0.53 -11.01
CA LYS A 251 -11.46 -0.20 -11.60
C LYS A 251 -11.48 1.19 -12.23
N VAL A 252 -10.87 2.19 -11.59
CA VAL A 252 -10.66 3.53 -12.18
C VAL A 252 -9.99 3.41 -13.55
N PHE A 253 -8.92 2.60 -13.63
CA PHE A 253 -8.18 2.36 -14.86
C PHE A 253 -8.99 1.56 -15.89
N ALA A 254 -9.64 0.47 -15.48
CA ALA A 254 -10.41 -0.41 -16.36
C ALA A 254 -11.60 0.33 -16.98
N ASP A 255 -12.34 1.10 -16.19
CA ASP A 255 -13.49 1.88 -16.66
C ASP A 255 -13.03 3.05 -17.55
N GLY A 256 -11.86 3.63 -17.25
CA GLY A 256 -11.31 4.77 -18.01
C GLY A 256 -10.72 4.35 -19.36
N LYS A 257 -10.05 3.19 -19.40
CA LYS A 257 -9.43 2.64 -20.60
C LYS A 257 -10.42 1.86 -21.47
N GLY A 258 -11.32 1.09 -20.85
CA GLY A 258 -12.23 0.17 -21.52
C GLY A 258 -13.62 0.72 -21.83
N GLY A 259 -14.07 1.76 -21.10
CA GLY A 259 -15.45 2.26 -21.16
C GLY A 259 -15.65 3.59 -21.88
N SER A 260 -14.57 4.30 -22.24
CA SER A 260 -14.63 5.68 -22.75
C SER A 260 -15.42 6.65 -21.84
N ASN A 261 -15.63 6.28 -20.57
CA ASN A 261 -16.39 7.04 -19.58
C ASN A 261 -15.43 7.84 -18.70
N LEU A 262 -14.89 8.94 -19.26
CA LEU A 262 -13.92 9.79 -18.58
C LEU A 262 -14.51 10.43 -17.32
N GLY A 263 -15.76 10.91 -17.37
CA GLY A 263 -16.46 11.51 -16.24
C GLY A 263 -16.67 10.53 -15.07
N GLY A 264 -17.10 9.31 -15.37
CA GLY A 264 -17.27 8.24 -14.38
C GLY A 264 -15.95 7.83 -13.72
N SER A 265 -14.88 7.63 -14.50
CA SER A 265 -13.55 7.33 -13.97
C SER A 265 -12.94 8.48 -13.18
N ALA A 266 -13.21 9.73 -13.57
CA ALA A 266 -12.83 10.91 -12.81
C ALA A 266 -13.56 10.95 -11.46
N ALA A 267 -14.87 10.66 -11.43
CA ALA A 267 -15.63 10.56 -10.19
C ALA A 267 -15.08 9.45 -9.26
N GLN A 268 -14.75 8.29 -9.81
CA GLN A 268 -14.09 7.22 -9.05
C GLN A 268 -12.74 7.65 -8.46
N SER A 269 -11.92 8.37 -9.24
CA SER A 269 -10.63 8.89 -8.78
C SER A 269 -10.79 9.88 -7.62
N VAL A 270 -11.80 10.75 -7.69
CA VAL A 270 -12.13 11.69 -6.62
C VAL A 270 -12.59 10.97 -5.36
N VAL A 271 -13.46 9.96 -5.48
CA VAL A 271 -13.88 9.15 -4.33
C VAL A 271 -12.68 8.45 -3.69
N LEU A 272 -11.79 7.86 -4.49
CA LEU A 272 -10.55 7.23 -4.02
C LEU A 272 -9.65 8.22 -3.27
N LEU A 273 -9.45 9.43 -3.82
CA LEU A 273 -8.69 10.50 -3.19
C LEU A 273 -9.29 10.91 -1.84
N VAL A 274 -10.59 11.19 -1.79
CA VAL A 274 -11.30 11.58 -0.56
C VAL A 274 -11.20 10.47 0.49
N MET A 275 -11.32 9.21 0.08
CA MET A 275 -11.20 8.06 0.96
C MET A 275 -9.82 7.96 1.59
N VAL A 276 -8.75 8.07 0.79
CA VAL A 276 -7.38 8.03 1.30
C VAL A 276 -7.11 9.21 2.23
N ILE A 277 -7.52 10.43 1.87
CA ILE A 277 -7.40 11.62 2.74
C ILE A 277 -8.13 11.39 4.07
N ALA A 278 -9.36 10.88 4.03
CA ALA A 278 -10.14 10.61 5.24
C ALA A 278 -9.48 9.54 6.11
N MET A 279 -8.99 8.46 5.52
CA MET A 279 -8.26 7.41 6.24
C MET A 279 -6.98 7.96 6.88
N THR A 280 -6.19 8.74 6.16
CA THR A 280 -4.99 9.39 6.71
C THR A 280 -5.35 10.37 7.83
N ALA A 281 -6.37 11.20 7.67
CA ALA A 281 -6.82 12.11 8.73
C ALA A 281 -7.27 11.36 10.00
N VAL A 282 -7.96 10.23 9.85
CA VAL A 282 -8.34 9.35 10.96
C VAL A 282 -7.09 8.77 11.63
N GLN A 283 -6.11 8.29 10.86
CA GLN A 283 -4.85 7.79 11.41
C GLN A 283 -4.13 8.83 12.28
N PHE A 284 -3.93 10.05 11.76
CA PHE A 284 -3.28 11.12 12.51
C PHE A 284 -4.09 11.50 13.76
N LYS A 285 -5.42 11.66 13.63
CA LYS A 285 -6.24 12.08 14.78
C LYS A 285 -6.26 11.07 15.93
N PHE A 286 -6.30 9.77 15.63
CA PHE A 286 -6.53 8.72 16.64
C PHE A 286 -5.29 7.91 17.01
N ILE A 287 -4.34 7.72 16.09
CA ILE A 287 -3.17 6.86 16.31
C ILE A 287 -1.95 7.68 16.76
N GLU A 288 -1.74 8.89 16.23
CA GLU A 288 -0.62 9.76 16.63
C GLU A 288 -0.63 10.05 18.15
N ARG A 289 -1.82 10.25 18.73
CA ARG A 289 -1.98 10.50 20.18
C ARG A 289 -1.50 9.36 21.08
N LYS A 290 -1.29 8.16 20.52
CA LYS A 290 -0.82 6.96 21.23
C LYS A 290 0.64 6.65 20.94
N VAL A 291 1.33 7.48 20.17
CA VAL A 291 2.73 7.32 19.83
C VAL A 291 3.59 7.90 20.95
N SER A 292 4.42 7.06 21.55
CA SER A 292 5.44 7.47 22.50
C SER A 292 6.70 7.84 21.71
N TYR A 293 7.05 9.12 21.70
CA TYR A 293 8.29 9.63 21.12
C TYR A 293 9.48 9.48 22.06
#